data_AF-A0A8T5YLW7-F1
#
_entry.id   AF-A0A8T5YLW7-F1
#
_cell.length_a   1.000
_cell.length_b   1.000
_cell.length_c   1.000
_cell.angle_alpha   90.00
_cell.angle_beta   90.00
_cell.angle_gamma   90.00
#
_symmetry.space_group_name_H-M   'P 1'
#
loop_
_entity.id
_entity.type
_entity.pdbx_description
1 polymer ?
#
loop_
_entity_poly.entity_id
_entity_poly.type
_entity_poly.pdbx_seq_one_letter_code
_entity_poly.pdbx_strand_id
1 'polypeptide(L)'
;QSAIEQYQSNIDSASAGLSQQESILDGVNNSLLAVRDDLLEAANGTNTADSLASLGQDIESLTESMVAALNYQDEDGHYVFGGTINDQPPIVAVDDDGDGVTDSYSYQGNSDHRQTTVSNGVEVDTNVAASDFFGSNLDVLNTLNSLSQELQDPNVDPADPQVQSDIQNAVDVVDTASDDLNASIASLGETQNTMSMLSDAQTDISTSNDELIGSLQDLDYGPASITFTGLEVAMEATLKTYSKVSELNLFSVL
;
A
#
# COMPACT_ATOMS: atom_id res chain seq x y z
N GLN A 1 -20.70 13.43 21.11
CA GLN A 1 -19.77 12.51 20.45
C GLN A 1 -18.44 12.66 21.15
N SER A 2 -18.03 11.64 21.90
CA SER A 2 -16.76 11.66 22.63
C SER A 2 -15.60 11.67 21.64
N ALA A 3 -14.46 12.26 21.99
CA ALA A 3 -13.25 12.19 21.16
C ALA A 3 -12.85 10.72 20.86
N ILE A 4 -13.12 9.82 21.82
CA ILE A 4 -12.89 8.38 21.69
C ILE A 4 -13.76 7.76 20.58
N GLU A 5 -15.04 8.10 20.51
CA GLU A 5 -15.94 7.60 19.45
C GLU A 5 -15.48 8.06 18.06
N GLN A 6 -14.94 9.28 17.95
CA GLN A 6 -14.37 9.78 16.69
C GLN A 6 -13.10 9.04 16.30
N TYR A 7 -12.20 8.79 17.25
CA TYR A 7 -10.96 8.04 17.01
C TYR A 7 -11.23 6.59 16.59
N GLN A 8 -12.18 5.91 17.25
CA GLN A 8 -12.61 4.57 16.86
C GLN A 8 -13.18 4.56 15.44
N SER A 9 -14.06 5.51 15.11
CA SER A 9 -14.60 5.64 13.75
C SER A 9 -13.51 5.90 12.70
N ASN A 10 -12.49 6.68 13.04
CA ASN A 10 -11.34 6.94 12.16
C ASN A 10 -10.51 5.67 11.97
N ILE A 11 -10.22 4.93 13.05
CA ILE A 11 -9.51 3.65 13.01
C ILE A 11 -10.24 2.62 12.15
N ASP A 12 -11.55 2.48 12.33
CA ASP A 12 -12.36 1.51 11.59
C ASP A 12 -12.33 1.82 10.08
N SER A 13 -12.48 3.11 9.72
CA SER A 13 -12.47 3.56 8.32
C SER A 13 -11.09 3.38 7.70
N ALA A 14 -10.02 3.75 8.41
CA ALA A 14 -8.65 3.59 7.95
C ALA A 14 -8.27 2.12 7.79
N SER A 15 -8.56 1.27 8.78
CA SER A 15 -8.31 -0.18 8.73
C SER A 15 -9.01 -0.84 7.54
N ALA A 16 -10.27 -0.47 7.27
CA ALA A 16 -11.01 -0.98 6.11
C ALA A 16 -10.35 -0.56 4.78
N GLY A 17 -9.96 0.71 4.65
CA GLY A 17 -9.27 1.21 3.47
C GLY A 17 -7.89 0.59 3.25
N LEU A 18 -7.12 0.38 4.33
CA LEU A 18 -5.81 -0.29 4.25
C LEU A 18 -5.94 -1.77 3.90
N SER A 19 -6.94 -2.46 4.45
CA SER A 19 -7.22 -3.87 4.11
C SER A 19 -7.59 -4.05 2.63
N GLN A 20 -8.35 -3.10 2.07
CA GLN A 20 -8.66 -3.11 0.63
C GLN A 20 -7.40 -2.89 -0.22
N GLN A 21 -6.52 -1.99 0.20
CA GLN A 21 -5.23 -1.76 -0.48
C GLN A 21 -4.34 -3.00 -0.41
N GLU A 22 -4.20 -3.60 0.77
CA GLU A 22 -3.44 -4.84 0.98
C GLU A 22 -3.90 -5.96 0.04
N SER A 23 -5.23 -6.18 -0.08
CA SER A 23 -5.76 -7.18 -1.01
C SER A 23 -5.45 -6.91 -2.48
N ILE A 24 -5.34 -5.64 -2.88
CA ILE A 24 -4.96 -5.27 -4.25
C ILE A 24 -3.46 -5.48 -4.45
N LEU A 25 -2.65 -5.06 -3.49
CA LEU A 25 -1.19 -5.25 -3.51
C LEU A 25 -0.80 -6.73 -3.51
N ASP A 26 -1.54 -7.60 -2.81
CA ASP A 26 -1.40 -9.05 -2.92
C ASP A 26 -1.66 -9.55 -4.35
N GLY A 27 -2.65 -8.99 -5.04
CA GLY A 27 -2.92 -9.29 -6.45
C GLY A 27 -1.77 -8.87 -7.37
N VAL A 28 -1.19 -7.69 -7.12
CA VAL A 28 -0.01 -7.20 -7.83
C VAL A 28 1.20 -8.10 -7.56
N ASN A 29 1.43 -8.50 -6.32
CA ASN A 29 2.51 -9.42 -5.94
C ASN A 29 2.38 -10.78 -6.65
N ASN A 30 1.16 -11.34 -6.71
CA ASN A 30 0.91 -12.56 -7.47
C ASN A 30 1.18 -12.39 -8.98
N SER A 31 0.92 -11.20 -9.53
CA SER A 31 1.23 -10.90 -10.93
C SER A 31 2.75 -10.80 -11.16
N LEU A 32 3.50 -10.18 -10.25
CA LEU A 32 4.98 -10.17 -10.29
C LEU A 32 5.56 -11.58 -10.22
N LEU A 33 5.02 -12.44 -9.35
CA LEU A 33 5.45 -13.84 -9.26
C LEU A 33 5.18 -14.61 -10.56
N ALA A 34 4.04 -14.39 -11.21
CA ALA A 34 3.74 -14.99 -12.51
C ALA A 34 4.69 -14.48 -13.61
N VAL A 35 4.92 -13.17 -13.69
CA VAL A 35 5.89 -12.57 -14.62
C VAL A 35 7.28 -13.16 -14.39
N ARG A 36 7.68 -13.32 -13.13
CA ARG A 36 8.98 -13.91 -12.78
C ARG A 36 9.11 -15.35 -13.30
N ASP A 37 8.05 -16.15 -13.18
CA ASP A 37 8.04 -17.51 -13.72
C ASP A 37 8.18 -17.50 -15.25
N ASP A 38 7.47 -16.60 -15.95
CA ASP A 38 7.58 -16.43 -17.42
C ASP A 38 8.98 -15.96 -17.84
N LEU A 39 9.61 -15.06 -17.08
CA LEU A 39 10.98 -14.61 -17.32
C LEU A 39 12.01 -15.72 -17.13
N LEU A 40 11.83 -16.57 -16.11
CA LEU A 40 12.68 -17.75 -15.91
C LEU A 40 12.48 -18.79 -17.01
N GLU A 41 11.26 -18.92 -17.54
CA GLU A 41 11.01 -19.73 -18.72
C GLU A 41 11.71 -19.13 -19.94
N ALA A 42 11.57 -17.81 -20.18
CA ALA A 42 12.19 -17.09 -21.30
C ALA A 42 13.73 -17.21 -21.29
N ALA A 43 14.35 -17.14 -20.10
CA ALA A 43 15.79 -17.28 -19.89
C ALA A 43 16.33 -18.68 -20.24
N ASN A 44 15.45 -19.66 -20.48
CA ASN A 44 15.87 -21.00 -20.86
C ASN A 44 16.36 -21.03 -22.32
N GLY A 45 17.64 -21.35 -22.52
CA GLY A 45 18.31 -21.30 -23.83
C GLY A 45 17.82 -22.30 -24.89
N THR A 46 16.69 -22.98 -24.66
CA THR A 46 16.02 -23.86 -25.64
C THR A 46 14.78 -23.24 -26.27
N ASN A 47 14.43 -21.99 -25.92
CA ASN A 47 13.27 -21.30 -26.47
C ASN A 47 13.39 -21.00 -27.97
N THR A 48 12.23 -20.91 -28.60
CA THR A 48 12.09 -20.46 -30.00
C THR A 48 11.52 -19.05 -30.02
N ALA A 49 11.64 -18.33 -31.15
CA ALA A 49 11.03 -17.01 -31.31
C ALA A 49 9.51 -17.05 -31.06
N ASP A 50 8.80 -18.07 -31.54
CA ASP A 50 7.36 -18.23 -31.27
C ASP A 50 7.05 -18.44 -29.78
N SER A 51 7.93 -19.14 -29.05
CA SER A 51 7.81 -19.34 -27.60
C SER A 51 8.03 -18.04 -26.85
N LEU A 52 9.07 -17.28 -27.21
CA LEU A 52 9.35 -15.97 -26.62
C LEU A 52 8.20 -14.98 -26.88
N ALA A 53 7.64 -14.97 -28.09
CA ALA A 53 6.50 -14.12 -28.41
C ALA A 53 5.26 -14.45 -27.57
N SER A 54 5.04 -15.72 -27.24
CA SER A 54 3.94 -16.12 -26.36
C SER A 54 4.18 -15.65 -24.92
N LEU A 55 5.39 -15.83 -24.39
CA LEU A 55 5.77 -15.33 -23.07
C LEU A 55 5.72 -13.79 -23.00
N GLY A 56 6.11 -13.11 -24.07
CA GLY A 56 6.00 -11.65 -24.18
C GLY A 56 4.56 -11.17 -24.06
N GLN A 57 3.59 -11.87 -24.68
CA GLN A 57 2.16 -11.57 -24.54
C GLN A 57 1.65 -11.78 -23.11
N ASP A 58 2.11 -12.84 -22.45
CA ASP A 58 1.73 -13.13 -21.07
C ASP A 58 2.28 -12.04 -20.12
N ILE A 59 3.56 -11.66 -20.29
CA ILE A 59 4.20 -10.56 -19.53
C ILE A 59 3.49 -9.23 -19.77
N GLU A 60 3.14 -8.91 -21.02
CA GLU A 60 2.36 -7.71 -21.36
C GLU A 60 1.01 -7.71 -20.63
N SER A 61 0.24 -8.80 -20.73
CA SER A 61 -1.07 -8.90 -20.09
C SER A 61 -0.99 -8.80 -18.56
N LEU A 62 0.04 -9.38 -17.94
CA LEU A 62 0.27 -9.27 -16.50
C LEU A 62 0.67 -7.85 -16.10
N THR A 63 1.47 -7.17 -16.92
CA THR A 63 1.87 -5.77 -16.71
C THR A 63 0.66 -4.84 -16.78
N GLU A 64 -0.20 -5.00 -17.79
CA GLU A 64 -1.46 -4.25 -17.91
C GLU A 64 -2.40 -4.50 -16.72
N SER A 65 -2.48 -5.76 -16.25
CA SER A 65 -3.27 -6.13 -15.08
C SER A 65 -2.76 -5.43 -13.81
N MET A 66 -1.43 -5.38 -13.60
CA MET A 66 -0.83 -4.62 -12.50
C MET A 66 -1.15 -3.13 -12.60
N VAL A 67 -1.02 -2.53 -13.79
CA VAL A 67 -1.36 -1.11 -14.00
C VAL A 67 -2.83 -0.84 -13.71
N ALA A 68 -3.74 -1.72 -14.14
CA ALA A 68 -5.16 -1.60 -13.85
C ALA A 68 -5.45 -1.69 -12.34
N ALA A 69 -4.80 -2.61 -11.64
CA ALA A 69 -4.91 -2.76 -10.19
C ALA A 69 -4.40 -1.52 -9.44
N LEU A 70 -3.26 -0.96 -9.87
CA LEU A 70 -2.68 0.25 -9.27
C LEU A 70 -3.42 1.54 -9.66
N ASN A 71 -4.24 1.50 -10.69
CA ASN A 71 -5.22 2.53 -11.04
C ASN A 71 -6.60 2.29 -10.41
N TYR A 72 -6.70 1.46 -9.37
CA TYR A 72 -7.95 1.25 -8.65
C TYR A 72 -8.53 2.56 -8.09
N GLN A 73 -9.85 2.72 -8.29
CA GLN A 73 -10.66 3.79 -7.72
C GLN A 73 -11.56 3.21 -6.63
N ASP A 74 -11.65 3.91 -5.50
CA ASP A 74 -12.62 3.60 -4.45
C ASP A 74 -14.06 3.96 -4.87
N GLU A 75 -15.03 3.67 -3.99
CA GLU A 75 -16.45 3.90 -4.25
C GLU A 75 -16.80 5.39 -4.47
N ASP A 76 -15.97 6.30 -3.98
CA ASP A 76 -16.10 7.75 -4.14
C ASP A 76 -15.40 8.26 -5.42
N GLY A 77 -14.74 7.38 -6.17
CA GLY A 77 -14.06 7.69 -7.42
C GLY A 77 -12.63 8.21 -7.23
N HIS A 78 -12.06 8.07 -6.03
CA HIS A 78 -10.70 8.50 -5.74
C HIS A 78 -9.69 7.39 -6.03
N TYR A 79 -8.61 7.76 -6.70
CA TYR A 79 -7.50 6.83 -6.93
C TYR A 79 -6.70 6.60 -5.65
N VAL A 80 -6.45 5.33 -5.36
CA VAL A 80 -5.96 4.95 -4.03
C VAL A 80 -4.42 4.99 -3.93
N PHE A 81 -3.72 4.70 -5.03
CA PHE A 81 -2.25 4.56 -5.07
C PHE A 81 -1.49 5.78 -5.62
N GLY A 82 -2.16 6.94 -5.75
CA GLY A 82 -1.57 8.19 -6.24
C GLY A 82 -0.94 9.09 -5.17
N GLY A 83 -0.84 8.59 -3.93
CA GLY A 83 -0.43 9.40 -2.79
C GLY A 83 -1.56 10.34 -2.34
N THR A 84 -1.28 11.64 -2.25
CA THR A 84 -2.31 12.67 -2.00
C THR A 84 -2.99 13.17 -3.28
N ILE A 85 -2.47 12.83 -4.47
CA ILE A 85 -3.12 13.10 -5.75
C ILE A 85 -4.06 11.94 -6.05
N ASN A 86 -5.37 12.20 -6.01
CA ASN A 86 -6.39 11.14 -6.11
C ASN A 86 -7.55 11.46 -7.07
N ASP A 87 -7.45 12.56 -7.82
CA ASP A 87 -8.44 13.04 -8.79
C ASP A 87 -8.09 12.65 -10.24
N GLN A 88 -6.97 11.95 -10.44
CA GLN A 88 -6.49 11.45 -11.73
C GLN A 88 -5.79 10.10 -11.59
N PRO A 89 -5.73 9.28 -12.67
CA PRO A 89 -5.04 8.01 -12.63
C PRO A 89 -3.58 8.17 -12.21
N PRO A 90 -3.09 7.40 -11.23
CA PRO A 90 -1.70 7.47 -10.80
C PRO A 90 -0.71 6.95 -11.84
N ILE A 91 -1.11 6.00 -12.68
CA ILE A 91 -0.25 5.44 -13.73
C ILE A 91 -0.92 5.64 -15.08
N VAL A 92 -0.22 6.27 -16.02
CA VAL A 92 -0.70 6.48 -17.38
C VAL A 92 0.22 5.82 -18.40
N ALA A 93 -0.37 5.16 -19.38
CA ALA A 93 0.33 4.71 -20.58
C ALA A 93 0.69 5.92 -21.45
N VAL A 94 1.90 5.90 -21.99
CA VAL A 94 2.45 6.89 -22.91
C VAL A 94 2.71 6.19 -24.24
N ASP A 95 2.19 6.79 -25.30
CA ASP A 95 2.35 6.39 -26.70
C ASP A 95 2.97 7.60 -27.39
N ASP A 96 4.29 7.56 -27.60
CA ASP A 96 5.10 8.66 -28.12
C ASP A 96 5.01 8.73 -29.66
N ASP A 97 4.74 7.61 -30.34
CA ASP A 97 4.70 7.51 -31.80
C ASP A 97 3.28 7.53 -32.41
N GLY A 98 2.26 7.33 -31.57
CA GLY A 98 0.84 7.41 -31.89
C GLY A 98 0.28 6.17 -32.60
N ASP A 99 0.95 5.02 -32.49
CA ASP A 99 0.53 3.77 -33.13
C ASP A 99 -0.56 3.00 -32.34
N GLY A 100 -0.83 3.43 -31.10
CA GLY A 100 -1.81 2.82 -30.19
C GLY A 100 -1.23 1.71 -29.31
N VAL A 101 0.08 1.50 -29.32
CA VAL A 101 0.83 0.62 -28.41
C VAL A 101 1.44 1.48 -27.29
N THR A 102 1.56 0.91 -26.10
CA THR A 102 2.16 1.61 -24.97
C THR A 102 3.68 1.56 -25.09
N ASP A 103 4.36 2.70 -25.21
CA ASP A 103 5.84 2.77 -25.18
C ASP A 103 6.37 2.73 -23.75
N SER A 104 5.69 3.42 -22.83
CA SER A 104 6.09 3.49 -21.43
C SER A 104 4.92 3.84 -20.51
N TYR A 105 5.14 3.66 -19.20
CA TYR A 105 4.26 4.10 -18.14
C TYR A 105 4.87 5.28 -17.38
N SER A 106 4.05 6.29 -17.11
CA SER A 106 4.42 7.46 -16.30
C SER A 106 3.61 7.52 -15.02
N TYR A 107 4.28 7.79 -13.90
CA TYR A 107 3.62 8.07 -12.64
C TYR A 107 3.13 9.53 -12.60
N GLN A 108 1.87 9.75 -12.25
CA GLN A 108 1.20 11.05 -12.13
C GLN A 108 0.75 11.36 -10.71
N GLY A 109 1.12 10.51 -9.75
CA GLY A 109 0.90 10.72 -8.32
C GLY A 109 2.08 11.43 -7.64
N ASN A 110 2.09 11.36 -6.31
CA ASN A 110 3.22 11.80 -5.49
C ASN A 110 3.53 10.78 -4.38
N SER A 111 4.66 10.99 -3.70
CA SER A 111 5.09 10.16 -2.56
C SER A 111 4.59 10.70 -1.21
N ASP A 112 3.53 11.53 -1.22
CA ASP A 112 2.92 12.03 0.00
C ASP A 112 1.76 11.11 0.40
N HIS A 113 1.52 10.97 1.70
CA HIS A 113 0.47 10.10 2.25
C HIS A 113 -0.69 10.91 2.84
N ARG A 114 -1.88 10.35 2.75
CA ARG A 114 -3.08 10.82 3.46
C ARG A 114 -2.99 10.33 4.89
N GLN A 115 -3.38 11.19 5.84
CA GLN A 115 -3.28 10.89 7.27
C GLN A 115 -4.61 11.06 7.97
N THR A 116 -4.81 10.27 9.02
CA THR A 116 -5.96 10.44 9.92
C THR A 116 -5.53 10.36 11.38
N THR A 117 -6.17 11.17 12.21
CA THR A 117 -5.95 11.15 13.66
C THR A 117 -6.68 9.96 14.28
N VAL A 118 -5.93 9.02 14.85
CA VAL A 118 -6.46 7.78 15.44
C VAL A 118 -6.38 7.75 16.96
N SER A 119 -5.71 8.73 17.57
CA SER A 119 -5.69 8.94 19.02
C SER A 119 -5.21 10.36 19.32
N ASN A 120 -5.22 10.76 20.59
CA ASN A 120 -4.73 12.07 21.00
C ASN A 120 -3.25 12.28 20.63
N GLY A 121 -3.01 13.07 19.58
CA GLY A 121 -1.67 13.35 19.06
C GLY A 121 -1.04 12.20 18.27
N VAL A 122 -1.82 11.22 17.81
CA VAL A 122 -1.34 10.12 16.95
C VAL A 122 -2.06 10.20 15.61
N GLU A 123 -1.27 10.30 14.54
CA GLU A 123 -1.72 10.23 13.16
C GLU A 123 -1.10 9.01 12.49
N VAL A 124 -1.84 8.39 11.58
CA VAL A 124 -1.37 7.26 10.78
C VAL A 124 -1.66 7.51 9.31
N ASP A 125 -0.79 6.97 8.45
CA ASP A 125 -1.00 6.99 7.02
C ASP A 125 -2.16 6.04 6.64
N THR A 126 -3.02 6.50 5.74
CA THR A 126 -4.21 5.77 5.28
C THR A 126 -4.11 5.32 3.83
N ASN A 127 -2.94 5.50 3.22
CA ASN A 127 -2.65 4.94 1.90
C ASN A 127 -1.18 4.64 1.67
N VAL A 128 -0.94 3.74 0.71
CA VAL A 128 0.36 3.51 0.08
C VAL A 128 0.35 4.16 -1.30
N ALA A 129 1.42 4.82 -1.69
CA ALA A 129 1.61 5.32 -3.04
C ALA A 129 2.36 4.28 -3.89
N ALA A 130 2.02 4.16 -5.17
CA ALA A 130 2.75 3.23 -6.05
C ALA A 130 4.26 3.57 -6.15
N SER A 131 4.62 4.83 -5.92
CA SER A 131 6.02 5.25 -5.83
C SER A 131 6.80 4.64 -4.67
N ASP A 132 6.11 4.14 -3.63
CA ASP A 132 6.75 3.60 -2.43
C ASP A 132 7.42 2.25 -2.71
N PHE A 133 6.88 1.48 -3.67
CA PHE A 133 7.37 0.14 -4.02
C PHE A 133 7.85 0.00 -5.46
N PHE A 134 7.32 0.78 -6.43
CA PHE A 134 7.79 0.76 -7.83
C PHE A 134 8.63 1.99 -8.21
N GLY A 135 8.83 2.91 -7.27
CA GLY A 135 9.52 4.17 -7.52
C GLY A 135 8.71 5.12 -8.43
N SER A 136 9.11 6.38 -8.48
CA SER A 136 8.45 7.38 -9.34
C SER A 136 8.66 7.14 -10.84
N ASN A 137 9.70 6.38 -11.20
CA ASN A 137 10.01 6.04 -12.60
C ASN A 137 9.32 4.76 -13.08
N LEU A 138 8.66 4.00 -12.19
CA LEU A 138 7.99 2.74 -12.52
C LEU A 138 8.90 1.77 -13.29
N ASP A 139 10.15 1.62 -12.81
CA ASP A 139 11.23 0.91 -13.52
C ASP A 139 10.84 -0.52 -13.91
N VAL A 140 10.15 -1.23 -13.00
CA VAL A 140 9.62 -2.57 -13.27
C VAL A 140 8.60 -2.58 -14.40
N LEU A 141 7.63 -1.68 -14.40
CA LEU A 141 6.59 -1.65 -15.44
C LEU A 141 7.18 -1.29 -16.80
N ASN A 142 8.12 -0.35 -16.83
CA ASN A 142 8.80 0.08 -18.06
C ASN A 142 9.77 -0.97 -18.61
N THR A 143 10.48 -1.69 -17.73
CA THR A 143 11.34 -2.81 -18.13
C THR A 143 10.51 -3.96 -18.69
N LEU A 144 9.41 -4.32 -18.03
CA LEU A 144 8.52 -5.39 -18.50
C LEU A 144 7.83 -5.04 -19.81
N ASN A 145 7.40 -3.80 -19.99
CA ASN A 145 6.80 -3.32 -21.24
C ASN A 145 7.80 -3.35 -22.40
N SER A 146 9.03 -2.88 -22.16
CA SER A 146 10.07 -2.89 -23.21
C SER A 146 10.44 -4.32 -23.60
N LEU A 147 10.60 -5.20 -22.61
CA LEU A 147 10.94 -6.60 -22.85
C LEU A 147 9.80 -7.36 -23.52
N SER A 148 8.54 -7.14 -23.13
CA SER A 148 7.39 -7.81 -23.76
C SER A 148 7.32 -7.51 -25.25
N GLN A 149 7.61 -6.26 -25.66
CA GLN A 149 7.68 -5.87 -27.06
C GLN A 149 8.87 -6.52 -27.78
N GLU A 150 10.05 -6.53 -27.16
CA GLU A 150 11.24 -7.17 -27.72
C GLU A 150 11.00 -8.67 -27.98
N LEU A 151 10.41 -9.38 -27.01
CA LEU A 151 10.12 -10.81 -27.13
C LEU A 151 9.05 -11.11 -28.19
N GLN A 152 8.16 -10.16 -28.48
CA GLN A 152 7.12 -10.28 -29.50
C GLN A 152 7.59 -9.90 -30.92
N ASP A 153 8.81 -9.36 -31.10
CA ASP A 153 9.36 -9.08 -32.42
C ASP A 153 9.52 -10.39 -33.22
N PRO A 154 8.89 -10.54 -34.40
CA PRO A 154 9.06 -11.72 -35.26
C PRO A 154 10.51 -12.03 -35.67
N ASN A 155 11.42 -11.05 -35.53
CA ASN A 155 12.84 -11.17 -35.85
C ASN A 155 13.72 -11.39 -34.62
N VAL A 156 13.14 -11.54 -33.42
CA VAL A 156 13.91 -11.82 -32.21
C VAL A 156 14.75 -13.09 -32.40
N ASP A 157 16.04 -13.00 -32.08
CA ASP A 157 16.93 -14.16 -32.05
C ASP A 157 17.10 -14.60 -30.59
N PRO A 158 16.53 -15.75 -30.17
CA PRO A 158 16.70 -16.26 -28.81
C PRO A 158 18.16 -16.49 -28.40
N ALA A 159 19.07 -16.61 -29.37
CA ALA A 159 20.50 -16.77 -29.13
C ALA A 159 21.27 -15.45 -29.04
N ASP A 160 20.61 -14.29 -29.24
CA ASP A 160 21.23 -12.99 -29.06
C ASP A 160 21.62 -12.78 -27.59
N PRO A 161 22.91 -12.52 -27.27
CA PRO A 161 23.33 -12.20 -25.93
C PRO A 161 22.62 -10.98 -25.32
N GLN A 162 22.14 -10.05 -26.15
CA GLN A 162 21.41 -8.86 -25.68
C GLN A 162 20.04 -9.23 -25.11
N VAL A 163 19.23 -9.99 -25.85
CA VAL A 163 17.93 -10.51 -25.39
C VAL A 163 18.08 -11.25 -24.05
N GLN A 164 19.10 -12.09 -23.92
CA GLN A 164 19.37 -12.81 -22.67
C GLN A 164 19.78 -11.88 -21.51
N SER A 165 20.49 -10.79 -21.80
CA SER A 165 20.83 -9.76 -20.82
C SER A 165 19.59 -8.99 -20.37
N ASP A 166 18.68 -8.68 -21.28
CA ASP A 166 17.46 -7.92 -21.01
C ASP A 166 16.45 -8.75 -20.20
N ILE A 167 16.32 -10.04 -20.49
CA ILE A 167 15.56 -10.99 -19.65
C ILE A 167 16.15 -11.04 -18.23
N GLN A 168 17.48 -11.17 -18.07
CA GLN A 168 18.09 -11.22 -16.74
C GLN A 168 17.91 -9.90 -15.98
N ASN A 169 18.02 -8.75 -16.66
CA ASN A 169 17.74 -7.46 -16.06
C ASN A 169 16.29 -7.39 -15.58
N ALA A 170 15.33 -7.85 -16.38
CA ALA A 170 13.93 -7.90 -15.97
C ALA A 170 13.70 -8.80 -14.75
N VAL A 171 14.38 -9.95 -14.65
CA VAL A 171 14.33 -10.81 -13.44
C VAL A 171 14.81 -10.03 -12.21
N ASP A 172 15.96 -9.36 -12.30
CA ASP A 172 16.55 -8.62 -11.18
C ASP A 172 15.65 -7.44 -10.74
N VAL A 173 15.04 -6.74 -11.71
CA VAL A 173 14.11 -5.63 -11.47
C VAL A 173 12.80 -6.15 -10.85
N VAL A 174 12.25 -7.27 -11.32
CA VAL A 174 11.04 -7.90 -10.74
C VAL A 174 11.29 -8.41 -9.33
N ASP A 175 12.46 -9.01 -9.07
CA ASP A 175 12.85 -9.45 -7.71
C ASP A 175 12.92 -8.25 -6.76
N THR A 176 13.56 -7.16 -7.18
CA THR A 176 13.63 -5.91 -6.39
C THR A 176 12.24 -5.33 -6.13
N ALA A 177 11.40 -5.23 -7.18
CA ALA A 177 10.05 -4.70 -7.07
C ALA A 177 9.15 -5.57 -6.17
N SER A 178 9.36 -6.90 -6.19
CA SER A 178 8.65 -7.83 -5.30
C SER A 178 9.08 -7.63 -3.85
N ASP A 179 10.37 -7.46 -3.58
CA ASP A 179 10.89 -7.18 -2.24
C ASP A 179 10.35 -5.86 -1.69
N ASP A 180 10.38 -4.78 -2.49
CA ASP A 180 9.88 -3.46 -2.11
C ASP A 180 8.35 -3.44 -1.89
N LEU A 181 7.60 -4.19 -2.72
CA LEU A 181 6.16 -4.37 -2.53
C LEU A 181 5.85 -5.15 -1.25
N ASN A 182 6.57 -6.23 -0.98
CA ASN A 182 6.39 -7.01 0.24
C ASN A 182 6.77 -6.21 1.49
N ALA A 183 7.77 -5.33 1.42
CA ALA A 183 8.09 -4.40 2.48
C ALA A 183 6.95 -3.40 2.75
N SER A 184 6.32 -2.88 1.68
CA SER A 184 5.16 -2.00 1.79
C SER A 184 3.95 -2.71 2.40
N ILE A 185 3.66 -3.96 2.00
CA ILE A 185 2.60 -4.80 2.60
C ILE A 185 2.89 -5.06 4.08
N ALA A 186 4.15 -5.34 4.45
CA ALA A 186 4.53 -5.53 5.85
C ALA A 186 4.29 -4.26 6.69
N SER A 187 4.64 -3.09 6.17
CA SER A 187 4.40 -1.79 6.82
C SER A 187 2.89 -1.50 7.01
N LEU A 188 2.06 -1.88 6.04
CA LEU A 188 0.61 -1.84 6.18
C LEU A 188 0.13 -2.73 7.34
N GLY A 189 0.63 -3.97 7.41
CA GLY A 189 0.32 -4.89 8.50
C GLY A 189 0.73 -4.34 9.88
N GLU A 190 1.89 -3.69 9.98
CA GLU A 190 2.33 -3.02 11.22
C GLU A 190 1.39 -1.86 11.61
N THR A 191 0.95 -1.07 10.63
CA THR A 191 0.00 0.03 10.84
C THR A 191 -1.35 -0.51 11.30
N GLN A 192 -1.86 -1.57 10.68
CA GLN A 192 -3.10 -2.24 11.09
C GLN A 192 -3.01 -2.78 12.53
N ASN A 193 -1.89 -3.40 12.89
CA ASN A 193 -1.65 -3.87 14.27
C ASN A 193 -1.65 -2.72 15.28
N THR A 194 -1.04 -1.58 14.93
CA THR A 194 -1.02 -0.39 15.77
C THR A 194 -2.43 0.18 15.95
N MET A 195 -3.21 0.28 14.88
CA MET A 195 -4.60 0.71 14.93
C MET A 195 -5.47 -0.21 15.79
N SER A 196 -5.28 -1.53 15.67
CA SER A 196 -5.98 -2.52 16.50
C SER A 196 -5.67 -2.31 18.00
N MET A 197 -4.39 -2.17 18.37
CA MET A 197 -4.00 -1.88 19.75
C MET A 197 -4.60 -0.57 20.28
N LEU A 198 -4.66 0.47 19.44
CA LEU A 198 -5.27 1.75 19.82
C LEU A 198 -6.79 1.64 19.99
N SER A 199 -7.46 0.87 19.14
CA SER A 199 -8.91 0.62 19.23
C SER A 199 -9.28 -0.13 20.51
N ASP A 200 -8.50 -1.17 20.86
CA ASP A 200 -8.67 -1.93 22.10
C ASP A 200 -8.51 -1.03 23.33
N ALA A 201 -7.42 -0.23 23.37
CA ALA A 201 -7.19 0.70 24.47
C ALA A 201 -8.30 1.75 24.60
N GLN A 202 -8.83 2.24 23.48
CA GLN A 202 -9.96 3.17 23.44
C GLN A 202 -11.26 2.52 23.96
N THR A 203 -11.49 1.25 23.64
CA THR A 203 -12.63 0.47 24.12
C THR A 203 -12.57 0.26 25.64
N ASP A 204 -11.39 -0.05 26.17
CA ASP A 204 -11.17 -0.17 27.62
C ASP A 204 -11.44 1.15 28.35
N ILE A 205 -10.96 2.25 27.79
CA ILE A 205 -11.19 3.60 28.34
C ILE A 205 -12.68 3.94 28.31
N SER A 206 -13.38 3.68 27.20
CA SER A 206 -14.83 3.93 27.10
C SER A 206 -15.60 3.14 28.15
N THR A 207 -15.28 1.84 28.30
CA THR A 207 -15.92 0.98 29.29
C THR A 207 -15.67 1.47 30.72
N SER A 208 -14.43 1.87 31.03
CA SER A 208 -14.08 2.43 32.34
C SER A 208 -14.82 3.74 32.62
N ASN A 209 -14.95 4.61 31.62
CA ASN A 209 -15.73 5.85 31.73
C ASN A 209 -17.22 5.56 31.99
N ASP A 210 -17.81 4.57 31.33
CA ASP A 210 -19.20 4.17 31.54
C ASP A 210 -19.44 3.61 32.95
N GLU A 211 -18.53 2.79 33.47
CA GLU A 211 -18.57 2.30 34.85
C GLU A 211 -18.46 3.43 35.89
N LEU A 212 -17.57 4.41 35.62
CA LEU A 212 -17.41 5.60 36.45
C LEU A 212 -18.68 6.45 36.43
N ILE A 213 -19.25 6.73 35.24
CA ILE A 213 -20.49 7.49 35.11
C ILE A 213 -21.62 6.78 35.85
N GLY A 214 -21.78 5.46 35.70
CA GLY A 214 -22.77 4.68 36.43
C GLY A 214 -22.59 4.79 37.95
N SER A 215 -21.34 4.62 38.43
CA SER A 215 -21.01 4.75 39.85
C SER A 215 -21.25 6.16 40.40
N LEU A 216 -21.00 7.20 39.60
CA LEU A 216 -21.23 8.59 39.97
C LEU A 216 -22.72 8.96 39.92
N GLN A 217 -23.49 8.36 39.02
CA GLN A 217 -24.95 8.54 38.95
C GLN A 217 -25.65 7.91 40.17
N ASP A 218 -25.07 6.84 40.71
CA ASP A 218 -25.48 6.18 41.95
C ASP A 218 -24.95 6.87 43.23
N LEU A 219 -23.99 7.80 43.12
CA LEU A 219 -23.38 8.53 44.24
C LEU A 219 -23.96 9.95 44.36
N ASP A 220 -24.46 10.33 45.54
CA ASP A 220 -25.08 11.64 45.79
C ASP A 220 -24.23 12.82 45.23
N TYR A 221 -24.85 13.68 44.40
CA TYR A 221 -24.28 14.59 43.40
C TYR A 221 -23.27 15.65 43.89
N GLY A 222 -22.89 15.67 45.17
CA GLY A 222 -22.01 16.68 45.78
C GLY A 222 -20.51 16.55 45.44
N PRO A 223 -19.86 15.37 45.61
CA PRO A 223 -18.41 15.22 45.42
C PRO A 223 -17.97 14.77 44.01
N ALA A 224 -18.91 14.28 43.20
CA ALA A 224 -18.65 13.58 41.93
C ALA A 224 -17.89 14.42 40.87
N SER A 225 -18.13 15.73 40.82
CA SER A 225 -17.55 16.62 39.80
C SER A 225 -16.04 16.83 39.95
N ILE A 226 -15.50 16.75 41.18
CA ILE A 226 -14.07 16.91 41.45
C ILE A 226 -13.31 15.64 41.03
N THR A 227 -13.88 14.46 41.30
CA THR A 227 -13.28 13.17 40.91
C THR A 227 -13.25 13.01 39.39
N PHE A 228 -14.32 13.41 38.69
CA PHE A 228 -14.40 13.36 37.22
C PHE A 228 -13.28 14.16 36.53
N THR A 229 -13.08 15.41 36.96
CA THR A 229 -12.03 16.28 36.38
C THR A 229 -10.63 15.70 36.60
N GLY A 230 -10.37 15.05 37.74
CA GLY A 230 -9.09 14.41 38.03
C GLY A 230 -8.83 13.17 37.16
N LEU A 231 -9.88 12.42 36.83
CA LEU A 231 -9.81 11.23 35.98
C LEU A 231 -9.62 11.60 34.50
N GLU A 232 -10.25 12.67 34.00
CA GLU A 232 -9.98 13.19 32.66
C GLU A 232 -8.50 13.51 32.47
N VAL A 233 -7.88 14.21 33.43
CA VAL A 233 -6.46 14.55 33.37
C VAL A 233 -5.56 13.30 33.42
N ALA A 234 -5.92 12.31 34.23
CA ALA A 234 -5.18 11.04 34.30
C ALA A 234 -5.29 10.23 32.99
N MET A 235 -6.47 10.23 32.38
CA MET A 235 -6.75 9.57 31.10
C MET A 235 -5.98 10.24 29.96
N GLU A 236 -5.99 11.57 29.87
CA GLU A 236 -5.16 12.32 28.92
C GLU A 236 -3.67 12.01 29.09
N ALA A 237 -3.18 11.94 30.33
CA ALA A 237 -1.79 11.60 30.62
C ALA A 237 -1.44 10.16 30.20
N THR A 238 -2.38 9.22 30.37
CA THR A 238 -2.20 7.81 30.00
C THR A 238 -2.16 7.65 28.48
N LEU A 239 -3.11 8.26 27.76
CA LEU A 239 -3.15 8.29 26.30
C LEU A 239 -1.85 8.89 25.72
N LYS A 240 -1.37 9.99 26.31
CA LYS A 240 -0.13 10.65 25.90
C LYS A 240 1.11 9.77 26.13
N THR A 241 1.11 8.97 27.19
CA THR A 241 2.21 8.03 27.48
C THR A 241 2.20 6.86 26.48
N TYR A 242 1.02 6.35 26.12
CA TYR A 242 0.89 5.27 25.15
C TYR A 242 1.31 5.71 23.74
N SER A 243 0.87 6.89 23.30
CA SER A 243 1.33 7.56 22.08
C SER A 243 2.86 7.69 22.06
N LYS A 244 3.48 8.11 23.18
CA LYS A 244 4.93 8.22 23.31
C LYS A 244 5.65 6.88 23.18
N VAL A 245 5.08 5.80 23.70
CA VAL A 245 5.65 4.44 23.62
C VAL A 245 5.50 3.86 22.22
N SER A 246 4.38 4.14 21.54
CA SER A 246 4.15 3.76 20.14
C SER A 246 5.11 4.47 19.20
N GLU A 247 5.34 5.79 19.36
CA GLU A 247 6.39 6.53 18.64
C GLU A 247 7.76 5.89 18.84
N LEU A 248 8.13 5.54 20.07
CA LEU A 248 9.44 4.95 20.38
C LEU A 248 9.63 3.55 19.77
N ASN A 249 8.56 2.76 19.63
CA ASN A 249 8.64 1.42 19.04
C ASN A 249 8.93 1.52 17.53
N LEU A 250 8.31 2.49 16.84
CA LEU A 250 8.50 2.76 15.41
C LEU A 250 9.91 3.26 15.05
N PHE A 251 10.64 3.84 16.01
CA PHE A 251 12.03 4.27 15.83
C PHE A 251 13.07 3.31 16.42
N SER A 252 12.66 2.20 17.07
CA SER A 252 13.60 1.25 17.70
C SER A 252 14.00 0.05 16.85
N VAL A 253 13.51 -0.02 15.60
CA VAL A 253 13.80 -1.06 14.60
C VAL A 253 14.68 -0.53 13.44
N LEU A 254 15.42 0.56 13.68
CA LEU A 254 16.54 1.02 12.83
C LEU A 254 17.87 0.81 13.56
#